data_AF-A0A1F3P2A3-F1
#
_entry.id   AF-A0A1F3P2A3-F1
#
_cell.length_a   1.000
_cell.length_b   1.000
_cell.length_c   1.000
_cell.angle_alpha   90.00
_cell.angle_beta   90.00
_cell.angle_gamma   90.00
#
_symmetry.space_group_name_H-M   'P 1'
#
loop_
_entity.id
_entity.type
_entity.pdbx_description
1 polymer ?
#
loop_
_entity_poly.entity_id
_entity_poly.type
_entity_poly.pdbx_seq_one_letter_code
_entity_poly.pdbx_strand_id
1 'polypeptide(L)' 'MKQRDSNSAAIYNEILFKMSPEKRLLKAFELSEFAKQLFKCGLRKKHPNLSEKEFHAIFIKEFSTCHNRNY' A
#
# COMPACT_ATOMS: atom_id res chain seq x y z
N MET A 1 5.01 -20.00 4.20
CA MET A 1 4.77 -18.93 5.18
C MET A 1 6.15 -18.42 5.62
N LYS A 2 6.63 -17.28 5.10
CA LYS A 2 7.99 -16.78 5.43
C LYS A 2 7.99 -16.35 6.90
N GLN A 3 8.79 -17.04 7.72
CA GLN A 3 9.00 -16.74 9.12
C GLN A 3 9.59 -15.32 9.21
N ARG A 4 8.83 -14.37 9.77
CA ARG A 4 9.35 -13.03 10.07
C ARG A 4 10.28 -13.15 11.27
N ASP A 5 11.48 -12.61 11.18
CA ASP A 5 12.43 -12.57 12.29
C ASP A 5 11.73 -12.02 13.54
N SER A 6 11.76 -12.79 14.63
CA SER A 6 11.03 -12.53 15.88
C SER A 6 11.40 -11.16 16.50
N ASN A 7 12.62 -10.69 16.26
CA ASN A 7 13.12 -9.42 16.75
C ASN A 7 12.48 -8.21 16.04
N SER A 8 12.27 -8.29 14.72
CA SER A 8 11.67 -7.19 13.94
C SER A 8 10.18 -7.01 14.24
N ALA A 9 9.47 -8.10 14.52
CA ALA A 9 8.05 -8.04 14.87
C ALA A 9 7.82 -7.38 16.24
N ALA A 10 8.68 -7.68 17.23
CA ALA A 10 8.61 -7.08 18.56
C ALA A 10 8.84 -5.57 18.52
N ILE A 11 9.89 -5.12 17.80
CA ILE A 11 10.20 -3.69 17.62
C ILE A 11 9.05 -2.97 16.89
N TYR A 12 8.50 -3.59 15.85
CA TYR A 12 7.36 -3.03 15.11
C TYR A 12 6.14 -2.81 16.01
N ASN A 13 5.80 -3.81 16.84
CA ASN A 13 4.68 -3.71 17.77
C ASN A 13 4.93 -2.64 18.84
N GLU A 14 6.15 -2.54 19.38
CA GLU A 14 6.51 -1.50 20.34
C GLU A 14 6.34 -0.09 19.76
N ILE A 15 6.77 0.13 18.51
CA ILE A 15 6.57 1.40 17.81
C ILE A 15 5.08 1.71 17.65
N LEU A 16 4.27 0.71 17.27
CA LEU A 16 2.83 0.88 17.14
C LEU A 16 2.13 1.18 18.47
N PHE A 17 2.56 0.56 19.57
CA PHE A 17 2.00 0.81 20.90
C PHE A 17 2.36 2.20 21.44
N LYS A 18 3.53 2.72 21.06
CA LYS A 18 3.95 4.09 21.41
C LYS A 18 3.24 5.17 20.58
N MET A 19 2.59 4.82 19.47
CA MET A 19 1.78 5.76 18.69
C MET A 19 0.38 5.89 19.28
N SER A 20 -0.10 7.13 19.41
CA SER A 20 -1.52 7.36 19.68
C SER A 20 -2.37 6.86 18.49
N PRO A 21 -3.67 6.54 18.71
CA PRO A 21 -4.57 6.12 17.64
C PRO A 21 -4.58 7.08 16.44
N GLU A 22 -4.53 8.39 16.69
CA GLU A 22 -4.53 9.44 15.67
C GLU A 22 -3.24 9.42 14.85
N LYS A 23 -2.08 9.32 15.51
CA LYS A 23 -0.78 9.21 14.81
C LYS A 23 -0.71 7.96 13.95
N ARG A 24 -1.24 6.84 14.47
CA ARG A 24 -1.30 5.58 13.74
C ARG A 24 -2.20 5.68 12.52
N LEU A 25 -3.36 6.34 12.64
CA LEU A 25 -4.28 6.59 11.52
C LEU A 25 -3.64 7.48 10.44
N LEU A 26 -3.01 8.59 10.84
CA LEU A 26 -2.29 9.46 9.92
C LEU A 26 -1.19 8.71 9.17
N LYS A 27 -0.44 7.86 9.88
CA LYS A 27 0.60 7.05 9.24
C LYS A 27 0.03 6.04 8.26
N ALA A 28 -1.14 5.45 8.57
CA ALA A 28 -1.84 4.57 7.64
C ALA A 28 -2.25 5.31 6.36
N PHE A 29 -2.73 6.54 6.45
CA PHE A 29 -3.03 7.37 5.26
C PHE A 29 -1.79 7.67 4.43
N GLU A 30 -0.70 8.11 5.07
CA GLU A 30 0.58 8.38 4.41
C GLU A 30 1.10 7.15 3.65
N LEU A 31 1.13 6.00 4.31
CA LEU A 31 1.58 4.74 3.71
C LEU A 31 0.66 4.29 2.58
N SER A 32 -0.65 4.49 2.72
CA SER A 32 -1.62 4.14 1.68
C SER A 32 -1.41 4.98 0.41
N GLU A 33 -1.18 6.28 0.57
CA GLU A 33 -0.88 7.17 -0.58
C GLU A 33 0.46 6.82 -1.23
N PHE A 34 1.49 6.56 -0.42
CA PHE A 34 2.80 6.14 -0.95
C PHE A 34 2.71 4.82 -1.73
N ALA A 35 1.98 3.83 -1.21
CA ALA A 35 1.75 2.57 -1.90
C ALA A 35 1.01 2.76 -3.23
N LYS A 36 -0.01 3.64 -3.29
CA LYS A 36 -0.72 3.98 -4.53
C LYS A 36 0.22 4.62 -5.56
N GLN A 37 1.12 5.50 -5.14
CA GLN A 37 2.11 6.11 -6.03
C GLN A 37 3.08 5.08 -6.60
N LEU A 38 3.64 4.21 -5.76
CA LEU A 38 4.49 3.11 -6.19
C LEU A 38 3.77 2.18 -7.17
N PHE A 39 2.51 1.87 -6.88
CA PHE A 39 1.68 1.05 -7.75
C PHE A 39 1.50 1.71 -9.13
N LYS A 40 1.16 2.99 -9.20
CA LYS A 40 1.08 3.75 -10.46
C LYS A 40 2.40 3.73 -11.22
N CYS A 41 3.53 3.95 -10.55
CA CYS A 41 4.86 3.90 -11.17
C CYS A 41 5.16 2.52 -11.77
N GLY A 42 4.90 1.45 -11.02
CA GLY A 42 5.07 0.07 -11.51
C GLY A 42 4.14 -0.25 -12.68
N LEU A 43 2.88 0.17 -12.60
CA LEU A 43 1.91 -0.03 -13.67
C LEU A 43 2.29 0.73 -14.94
N ARG A 44 2.81 1.96 -14.81
CA ARG A 44 3.25 2.78 -15.94
C ARG A 44 4.44 2.17 -16.65
N LYS A 45 5.38 1.55 -15.91
CA LYS A 45 6.49 0.78 -16.49
C LYS A 45 6.00 -0.43 -17.31
N LYS A 46 4.92 -1.10 -16.88
CA LYS A 46 4.31 -2.21 -17.64
C LYS A 46 3.55 -1.75 -18.88
N HIS A 47 3.02 -0.53 -18.86
CA HIS A 47 2.20 0.04 -19.92
C HIS A 47 2.71 1.43 -20.36
N PRO A 48 3.91 1.51 -20.95
CA PRO A 48 4.57 2.80 -21.25
C PRO A 48 3.85 3.63 -22.31
N ASN A 49 3.16 2.99 -23.25
CA ASN A 49 2.60 3.63 -24.45
C ASN A 49 1.10 3.93 -24.35
N LEU A 50 0.45 3.62 -23.22
CA LEU A 50 -0.97 3.90 -23.06
C LEU A 50 -1.22 5.39 -22.85
N SER A 51 -2.32 5.88 -23.41
CA SER A 51 -2.82 7.21 -23.06
C SER A 51 -3.20 7.27 -21.58
N GLU A 52 -3.25 8.47 -21.00
CA GLU A 52 -3.66 8.66 -19.61
C GLU A 52 -5.04 8.08 -19.31
N LYS A 53 -5.97 8.16 -20.27
CA LYS A 53 -7.33 7.64 -20.12
C LYS A 53 -7.35 6.11 -20.02
N GLU A 54 -6.60 5.44 -20.89
CA GLU A 54 -6.47 3.97 -20.88
C GLU A 54 -5.71 3.49 -19.66
N PHE A 55 -4.64 4.19 -19.30
CA PHE A 55 -3.87 3.92 -18.09
C PHE A 55 -4.74 4.05 -16.84
N HIS A 56 -5.55 5.10 -16.74
CA HIS A 56 -6.48 5.30 -15.62
C HIS A 56 -7.50 4.17 -15.51
N ALA A 57 -8.06 3.71 -16.65
CA ALA A 57 -9.00 2.59 -16.66
C ALA A 57 -8.36 1.29 -16.12
N ILE A 58 -7.12 1.00 -16.52
CA ILE A 58 -6.37 -0.16 -15.99
C ILE A 58 -6.07 0.03 -14.51
N PHE A 59 -5.64 1.23 -14.09
CA PHE A 59 -5.38 1.52 -12.68
C PHE A 59 -6.60 1.23 -11.81
N ILE A 60 -7.80 1.70 -12.20
CA ILE A 60 -9.04 1.44 -11.46
C ILE A 60 -9.36 -0.05 -11.43
N LYS A 61 -9.26 -0.74 -12.57
CA LYS A 61 -9.52 -2.18 -12.67
C LYS A 61 -8.61 -2.98 -11.73
N GLU A 62 -7.31 -2.76 -11.78
CA GLU A 62 -6.36 -3.49 -10.95
C GLU A 62 -6.48 -3.10 -9.47
N PHE A 63 -6.64 -1.81 -9.16
CA PHE A 63 -6.82 -1.34 -7.79
C PHE A 63 -8.10 -1.90 -7.14
N SER A 64 -9.16 -2.14 -7.92
CA SER A 64 -10.38 -2.82 -7.47
C SER A 64 -10.13 -4.21 -6.87
N THR A 65 -9.04 -4.87 -7.27
CA THR A 65 -8.67 -6.20 -6.74
C THR A 65 -7.91 -6.13 -5.42
N CYS A 66 -7.36 -4.97 -5.05
CA CYS A 66 -6.48 -4.80 -3.88
C CYS A 66 -7.21 -4.66 -2.54
N HIS A 67 -8.55 -4.77 -2.52
CA HIS A 67 -9.34 -4.67 -1.30
C HIS A 67 -9.26 -5.97 -0.50
N ASN A 68 -8.88 -5.89 0.78
CA ASN A 68 -8.98 -7.04 1.69
C ASN A 68 -10.44 -7.44 1.84
N ARG A 69 -10.89 -8.56 1.27
CA ARG A 69 -12.29 -9.03 1.35
C ARG A 69 -12.65 -9.75 2.66
N ASN A 70 -11.70 -9.88 3.58
CA ASN A 70 -11.89 -10.57 4.86
C ASN A 70 -12.41 -9.62 5.95
N TYR A 71 -13.56 -8.98 5.71
CA TYR A 71 -14.32 -8.25 6.73
C TYR A 71 -15.46 -9.10 7.27
#